data_AF-A0A3G2EDH3-F1
#
_entry.id   AF-A0A3G2EDH3-F1
#
_cell.length_a   1.000
_cell.length_b   1.000
_cell.length_c   1.000
_cell.angle_alpha   90.00
_cell.angle_beta   90.00
_cell.angle_gamma   90.00
#
_symmetry.space_group_name_H-M   'P 1'
#
loop_
_entity.id
_entity.type
_entity.pdbx_description
1 polymer ?
#
loop_
_entity_poly.entity_id
_entity_poly.type
_entity_poly.pdbx_seq_one_letter_code
_entity_poly.pdbx_strand_id
1 'polypeptide(L)'
;MPDIDSRLARLIALRAEGRHAQALPLLQQLFADAGRVVNSARSSYFIPMLEWKFLAEAYAPAYTALQVERDAQIRLLLSGEHVFGRHDSSVPPASNAFGRASRFSLIVEMNETLGDVRSTADLFARLDVSAPELARRHAWQALPAVVEVGNFALAERYRCPAPLAHLETVNTLAASQPLLPAPGTAPRLAAELMNLVKDVRIATAVLRGQGQAAEADALCAALLAGLANDAMRTLAQRELDAPGSITAAIVKRQMDEEQQA
;
A
#
# COMPACT_ATOMS: atom_id res chain seq x y z
N MET A 1 -4.25 -26.76 -20.80
CA MET A 1 -3.90 -25.35 -20.57
C MET A 1 -2.48 -25.33 -20.06
N PRO A 2 -1.54 -24.54 -20.63
CA PRO A 2 -0.23 -24.39 -20.03
C PRO A 2 -0.40 -23.85 -18.60
N ASP A 3 0.27 -24.52 -17.68
CA ASP A 3 0.25 -24.26 -16.25
C ASP A 3 0.60 -22.79 -15.94
N ILE A 4 -0.16 -22.14 -15.05
CA ILE A 4 0.07 -20.74 -14.66
C ILE A 4 1.49 -20.59 -14.11
N ASP A 5 1.96 -21.60 -13.37
CA ASP A 5 3.29 -21.62 -12.76
C ASP A 5 4.39 -21.68 -13.84
N SER A 6 4.17 -22.44 -14.92
CA SER A 6 5.10 -22.50 -16.06
C SER A 6 5.20 -21.16 -16.80
N ARG A 7 4.06 -20.48 -17.01
CA ARG A 7 4.04 -19.15 -17.65
C ARG A 7 4.69 -18.09 -16.76
N LEU A 8 4.45 -18.14 -15.45
CA LEU A 8 5.09 -17.24 -14.50
C LEU A 8 6.60 -17.44 -14.45
N ALA A 9 7.07 -18.69 -14.35
CA ALA A 9 8.50 -19.01 -14.39
C ALA A 9 9.15 -18.52 -15.69
N ARG A 10 8.45 -18.67 -16.82
CA ARG A 10 8.93 -18.16 -18.11
C ARG A 10 9.01 -16.64 -18.15
N LEU A 11 8.02 -15.93 -17.60
CA LEU A 11 8.03 -14.47 -17.48
C LEU A 11 9.26 -13.99 -16.70
N ILE A 12 9.48 -14.57 -15.51
CA ILE A 12 10.61 -14.22 -14.64
C ILE A 12 11.94 -14.45 -15.35
N ALA A 13 12.10 -15.59 -16.03
CA ALA A 13 13.31 -15.90 -16.81
C ALA A 13 13.53 -14.89 -17.95
N LEU A 14 12.49 -14.57 -18.74
CA LEU A 14 12.59 -13.59 -19.82
C LEU A 14 12.98 -12.19 -19.30
N ARG A 15 12.45 -11.78 -18.15
CA ARG A 15 12.84 -10.51 -17.52
C ARG A 15 14.29 -10.54 -17.07
N ALA A 16 14.73 -11.61 -16.41
CA ALA A 16 16.12 -11.76 -15.96
C ALA A 16 17.12 -11.80 -17.12
N GLU A 17 16.73 -12.36 -18.27
CA GLU A 17 17.51 -12.35 -19.52
C GLU A 17 17.51 -11.00 -20.26
N GLY A 18 16.80 -9.97 -19.76
CA GLY A 18 16.67 -8.67 -20.44
C GLY A 18 15.74 -8.69 -21.66
N ARG A 19 15.00 -9.79 -21.89
CA ARG A 19 14.10 -9.98 -23.04
C ARG A 19 12.72 -9.35 -22.80
N HIS A 20 12.73 -8.08 -22.41
CA HIS A 20 11.54 -7.36 -21.92
C HIS A 20 10.39 -7.29 -22.93
N ALA A 21 10.70 -7.16 -24.22
CA ALA A 21 9.68 -7.15 -25.29
C ALA A 21 8.89 -8.47 -25.38
N GLN A 22 9.49 -9.60 -24.97
CA GLN A 22 8.82 -10.90 -24.93
C GLN A 22 8.15 -11.17 -23.59
N ALA A 23 8.69 -10.60 -22.50
CA ALA A 23 8.10 -10.66 -21.17
C ALA A 23 6.76 -9.90 -21.09
N LEU A 24 6.68 -8.71 -21.70
CA LEU A 24 5.52 -7.82 -21.58
C LEU A 24 4.18 -8.46 -22.01
N PRO A 25 4.05 -9.08 -23.21
CA PRO A 25 2.80 -9.74 -23.60
C PRO A 25 2.39 -10.87 -22.65
N LEU A 26 3.36 -11.60 -22.12
CA LEU A 26 3.10 -12.70 -21.18
C LEU A 26 2.59 -12.17 -19.83
N LEU A 27 3.16 -11.06 -19.35
CA LEU A 27 2.69 -10.37 -18.15
C LEU A 27 1.26 -9.85 -18.32
N GLN A 28 0.95 -9.20 -19.44
CA GLN A 28 -0.40 -8.73 -19.76
C GLN A 28 -1.42 -9.88 -19.77
N GLN A 29 -1.05 -11.04 -20.33
CA GLN A 29 -1.90 -12.23 -20.32
C GLN A 29 -2.13 -12.77 -18.91
N LEU A 30 -1.08 -12.89 -18.10
CA LEU A 30 -1.18 -13.36 -16.71
C LEU A 30 -2.06 -12.42 -15.87
N PHE A 31 -1.91 -11.10 -16.05
CA PHE A 31 -2.74 -10.11 -15.38
C PHE A 31 -4.21 -10.20 -15.81
N ALA A 32 -4.47 -10.33 -17.11
CA ALA A 32 -5.83 -10.52 -17.65
C ALA A 32 -6.46 -11.84 -17.15
N ASP A 33 -5.68 -12.91 -17.02
CA ASP A 33 -6.13 -14.18 -16.45
C ASP A 33 -6.51 -14.02 -14.97
N ALA A 34 -5.72 -13.30 -14.18
CA ALA A 34 -6.06 -12.97 -12.80
C ALA A 34 -7.39 -12.20 -12.71
N GLY A 35 -7.63 -11.27 -13.65
CA GLY A 35 -8.90 -10.54 -13.77
C GLY A 35 -10.11 -11.39 -14.20
N ARG A 36 -9.89 -12.64 -14.65
CA ARG A 36 -10.97 -13.60 -14.97
C ARG A 36 -11.28 -14.57 -13.84
N VAL A 37 -10.43 -14.64 -12.81
CA VAL A 37 -10.65 -15.51 -11.64
C VAL A 37 -11.92 -15.08 -10.91
N VAL A 38 -12.79 -16.05 -10.63
CA VAL A 38 -14.02 -15.83 -9.85
C VAL A 38 -13.64 -15.63 -8.38
N ASN A 39 -14.16 -14.57 -7.76
CA ASN A 39 -13.85 -14.19 -6.38
C ASN A 39 -12.34 -14.10 -6.11
N SER A 40 -11.61 -13.47 -7.03
CA SER A 40 -10.17 -13.25 -6.93
C SER A 40 -9.78 -12.66 -5.58
N ALA A 41 -8.74 -13.24 -4.97
CA ALA A 41 -8.07 -12.68 -3.81
C ALA A 41 -6.93 -11.75 -4.25
N ARG A 42 -6.38 -10.96 -3.33
CA ARG A 42 -5.18 -10.14 -3.60
C ARG A 42 -4.00 -10.99 -4.07
N SER A 43 -3.85 -12.19 -3.51
CA SER A 43 -2.80 -13.15 -3.91
C SER A 43 -2.85 -13.51 -5.40
N SER A 44 -4.01 -13.44 -6.05
CA SER A 44 -4.19 -13.77 -7.46
C SER A 44 -3.51 -12.78 -8.41
N TYR A 45 -3.33 -11.52 -8.01
CA TYR A 45 -2.65 -10.50 -8.83
C TYR A 45 -1.36 -9.96 -8.20
N PHE A 46 -1.00 -10.39 -6.99
CA PHE A 46 0.19 -9.93 -6.28
C PHE A 46 1.48 -10.15 -7.09
N ILE A 47 1.72 -11.38 -7.58
CA ILE A 47 2.91 -11.67 -8.38
C ILE A 47 2.89 -10.92 -9.73
N PRO A 48 1.79 -10.90 -10.50
CA PRO A 48 1.69 -10.04 -11.68
C PRO A 48 2.01 -8.57 -11.41
N MET A 49 1.53 -7.98 -10.31
CA MET A 49 1.83 -6.59 -9.95
C MET A 49 3.31 -6.38 -9.59
N LEU A 50 3.93 -7.35 -8.90
CA LEU A 50 5.37 -7.31 -8.63
C LEU A 50 6.19 -7.35 -9.93
N GLU A 51 5.81 -8.19 -10.88
CA GLU A 51 6.48 -8.26 -12.18
C GLU A 51 6.23 -7.02 -13.05
N TRP A 52 5.04 -6.39 -12.94
CA TRP A 52 4.79 -5.06 -13.52
C TRP A 52 5.78 -4.02 -13.00
N LYS A 53 6.02 -4.00 -11.69
CA LYS A 53 7.00 -3.08 -11.10
C LYS A 53 8.39 -3.25 -11.69
N PHE A 54 8.93 -4.48 -11.66
CA PHE A 54 10.26 -4.72 -12.19
C PHE A 54 10.37 -4.44 -13.69
N LEU A 55 9.35 -4.75 -14.48
CA LEU A 55 9.39 -4.55 -15.93
C LEU A 55 9.20 -3.09 -16.30
N ALA A 56 8.32 -2.34 -15.62
CA ALA A 56 8.11 -0.92 -15.86
C ALA A 56 9.35 -0.07 -15.51
N GLU A 57 10.10 -0.46 -14.46
CA GLU A 57 11.37 0.18 -14.10
C GLU A 57 12.45 -0.03 -15.18
N ALA A 58 12.48 -1.20 -15.84
CA ALA A 58 13.51 -1.57 -16.80
C ALA A 58 13.17 -1.29 -18.28
N TYR A 59 11.88 -1.13 -18.61
CA TYR A 59 11.42 -1.12 -20.01
C TYR A 59 10.26 -0.13 -20.22
N ALA A 60 10.54 1.00 -20.88
CA ALA A 60 9.58 2.08 -21.09
C ALA A 60 8.24 1.64 -21.73
N PRO A 61 8.18 0.71 -22.71
CA PRO A 61 6.90 0.23 -23.22
C PRO A 61 6.06 -0.52 -22.18
N ALA A 62 6.66 -1.16 -21.18
CA ALA A 62 5.91 -1.74 -20.07
C ALA A 62 5.32 -0.66 -19.16
N TYR A 63 6.06 0.42 -18.90
CA TYR A 63 5.52 1.58 -18.18
C TYR A 63 4.29 2.15 -18.88
N THR A 64 4.36 2.40 -20.20
CA THR A 64 3.20 2.88 -20.98
C THR A 64 2.05 1.88 -20.97
N ALA A 65 2.33 0.57 -21.10
CA ALA A 65 1.29 -0.45 -21.03
C ALA A 65 0.60 -0.50 -19.66
N LEU A 66 1.34 -0.29 -18.56
CA LEU A 66 0.78 -0.21 -17.22
C LEU A 66 -0.12 1.02 -17.04
N GLN A 67 0.22 2.17 -17.64
CA GLN A 67 -0.66 3.35 -17.65
C GLN A 67 -2.00 3.04 -18.34
N VAL A 68 -1.97 2.38 -19.50
CA VAL A 68 -3.19 1.99 -20.22
C VAL A 68 -4.04 1.04 -19.40
N GLU A 69 -3.40 0.04 -18.76
CA GLU A 69 -4.09 -0.92 -17.89
C GLU A 69 -4.73 -0.21 -16.69
N ARG A 70 -3.98 0.63 -15.97
CA ARG A 70 -4.47 1.44 -14.86
C ARG A 70 -5.68 2.28 -15.27
N ASP A 71 -5.61 2.98 -16.40
CA ASP A 71 -6.70 3.84 -16.85
C ASP A 71 -7.97 3.01 -17.17
N ALA A 72 -7.81 1.78 -17.65
CA ALA A 72 -8.92 0.84 -17.80
C ALA A 72 -9.50 0.43 -16.43
N GLN A 73 -8.65 0.13 -15.44
CA GLN A 73 -9.08 -0.19 -14.08
C GLN A 73 -9.85 0.98 -13.42
N ILE A 74 -9.38 2.22 -13.62
CA ILE A 74 -10.07 3.44 -13.14
C ILE A 74 -11.46 3.56 -13.75
N ARG A 75 -11.60 3.36 -15.07
CA ARG A 75 -12.91 3.42 -15.74
C ARG A 75 -13.89 2.39 -15.15
N LEU A 76 -13.44 1.16 -14.94
CA LEU A 76 -14.26 0.09 -14.35
C LEU A 76 -14.65 0.42 -12.90
N LEU A 77 -13.72 0.96 -12.11
CA LEU A 77 -14.02 1.37 -10.73
C LEU A 77 -15.12 2.45 -10.70
N LEU A 78 -14.98 3.47 -11.54
CA LEU A 78 -15.92 4.58 -11.60
C LEU A 78 -17.28 4.20 -12.21
N SER A 79 -17.37 3.09 -12.96
CA SER A 79 -18.64 2.52 -13.42
C SER A 79 -19.32 1.59 -12.40
N GLY A 80 -18.74 1.42 -11.21
CA GLY A 80 -19.31 0.62 -10.12
C GLY A 80 -18.68 -0.77 -9.93
N GLU A 81 -17.68 -1.15 -10.73
CA GLU A 81 -17.00 -2.44 -10.57
C GLU A 81 -15.89 -2.35 -9.51
N HIS A 82 -16.28 -2.39 -8.24
CA HIS A 82 -15.36 -2.15 -7.11
C HIS A 82 -14.40 -3.32 -6.80
N VAL A 83 -14.66 -4.51 -7.34
CA VAL A 83 -13.86 -5.73 -7.12
C VAL A 83 -13.14 -6.08 -8.41
N PHE A 84 -11.86 -6.46 -8.33
CA PHE A 84 -11.08 -7.03 -9.42
C PHE A 84 -11.31 -8.55 -9.50
N GLY A 85 -11.40 -9.09 -10.71
CA GLY A 85 -11.86 -10.46 -10.93
C GLY A 85 -13.35 -10.53 -11.26
N ARG A 86 -13.84 -11.73 -11.59
CA ARG A 86 -15.28 -11.96 -11.79
C ARG A 86 -15.98 -12.05 -10.44
N HIS A 87 -17.09 -11.33 -10.32
CA HIS A 87 -17.96 -11.46 -9.16
C HIS A 87 -19.03 -12.51 -9.44
N ASP A 88 -19.10 -13.53 -8.56
CA ASP A 88 -20.24 -14.44 -8.51
C ASP A 88 -21.10 -14.09 -7.29
N SER A 89 -22.31 -13.61 -7.54
CA SER A 89 -23.30 -13.23 -6.52
C SER A 89 -23.92 -14.42 -5.80
N SER A 90 -23.72 -15.65 -6.28
CA SER A 90 -24.17 -16.88 -5.62
C SER A 90 -23.24 -17.33 -4.48
N VAL A 91 -22.01 -16.79 -4.43
CA VAL A 91 -21.03 -17.12 -3.40
C VAL A 91 -21.09 -16.04 -2.30
N PRO A 92 -21.44 -16.40 -1.05
CA PRO A 92 -21.47 -15.44 0.04
C PRO A 92 -20.10 -14.75 0.18
N PRO A 93 -20.06 -13.45 0.51
CA PRO A 93 -18.80 -12.78 0.76
C PRO A 93 -18.04 -13.53 1.85
N ALA A 94 -16.82 -13.97 1.52
CA ALA A 94 -15.96 -14.62 2.49
C ALA A 94 -15.79 -13.70 3.71
N SER A 95 -15.90 -14.25 4.93
CA SER A 95 -15.96 -13.50 6.19
C SER A 95 -14.68 -12.73 6.54
N ASN A 96 -13.64 -12.86 5.72
CA ASN A 96 -12.39 -12.15 5.84
C ASN A 96 -12.42 -10.91 4.94
N ALA A 97 -12.35 -9.73 5.56
CA ALA A 97 -12.18 -8.42 4.90
C ALA A 97 -10.94 -8.34 3.98
N PHE A 98 -10.07 -9.35 4.00
CA PHE A 98 -8.89 -9.55 3.16
C PHE A 98 -9.13 -10.43 1.93
N GLY A 99 -10.33 -10.99 1.76
CA GLY A 99 -10.58 -12.09 0.81
C GLY A 99 -10.85 -11.66 -0.63
N ARG A 100 -11.37 -10.46 -0.88
CA ARG A 100 -11.67 -9.97 -2.24
C ARG A 100 -10.69 -8.91 -2.69
N ALA A 101 -10.20 -9.08 -3.91
CA ALA A 101 -9.35 -8.16 -4.62
C ALA A 101 -10.03 -6.78 -4.81
N SER A 102 -9.75 -5.80 -3.94
CA SER A 102 -10.24 -4.42 -4.16
C SER A 102 -9.60 -3.83 -5.42
N ARG A 103 -10.43 -3.30 -6.31
CA ARG A 103 -9.95 -2.61 -7.51
C ARG A 103 -9.30 -1.27 -7.17
N PHE A 104 -9.77 -0.58 -6.12
CA PHE A 104 -9.11 0.63 -5.64
C PHE A 104 -7.69 0.34 -5.16
N SER A 105 -7.51 -0.70 -4.32
CA SER A 105 -6.18 -1.10 -3.84
C SER A 105 -5.23 -1.43 -4.99
N LEU A 106 -5.71 -2.17 -6.00
CA LEU A 106 -4.94 -2.48 -7.19
C LEU A 106 -4.48 -1.21 -7.94
N ILE A 107 -5.38 -0.23 -8.12
CA ILE A 107 -5.04 1.02 -8.80
C ILE A 107 -4.02 1.83 -7.99
N VAL A 108 -4.10 1.84 -6.66
CA VAL A 108 -3.09 2.46 -5.80
C VAL A 108 -1.72 1.80 -6.01
N GLU A 109 -1.65 0.45 -6.03
CA GLU A 109 -0.40 -0.28 -6.31
C GLU A 109 0.16 0.04 -7.73
N MET A 110 -0.72 0.20 -8.72
CA MET A 110 -0.34 0.64 -10.06
C MET A 110 0.22 2.07 -10.06
N ASN A 111 -0.41 2.99 -9.34
CA ASN A 111 0.04 4.38 -9.22
C ASN A 111 1.36 4.50 -8.47
N GLU A 112 1.57 3.70 -7.42
CA GLU A 112 2.85 3.60 -6.72
C GLU A 112 3.96 3.14 -7.68
N THR A 113 3.68 2.12 -8.50
CA THR A 113 4.62 1.63 -9.52
C THR A 113 4.93 2.69 -10.58
N LEU A 114 3.95 3.49 -10.97
CA LEU A 114 4.09 4.57 -11.94
C LEU A 114 4.67 5.87 -11.34
N GLY A 115 4.84 5.95 -10.01
CA GLY A 115 5.23 7.19 -9.32
C GLY A 115 4.18 8.32 -9.44
N ASP A 116 2.92 7.98 -9.71
CA ASP A 116 1.84 8.94 -9.99
C ASP A 116 0.93 9.13 -8.76
N VAL A 117 1.48 9.80 -7.74
CA VAL A 117 0.77 10.10 -6.49
C VAL A 117 -0.51 10.94 -6.73
N ARG A 118 -0.46 11.84 -7.72
CA ARG A 118 -1.59 12.72 -8.07
C ARG A 118 -2.79 11.92 -8.55
N SER A 119 -2.57 10.89 -9.37
CA SER A 119 -3.65 10.01 -9.82
C SER A 119 -4.41 9.35 -8.66
N THR A 120 -3.71 8.93 -7.60
CA THR A 120 -4.36 8.37 -6.40
C THR A 120 -5.22 9.41 -5.69
N ALA A 121 -4.70 10.63 -5.50
CA ALA A 121 -5.44 11.71 -4.85
C ALA A 121 -6.67 12.14 -5.66
N ASP A 122 -6.52 12.30 -6.98
CA ASP A 122 -7.62 12.68 -7.88
C ASP A 122 -8.70 11.61 -7.95
N LEU A 123 -8.32 10.33 -8.01
CA LEU A 123 -9.26 9.22 -7.97
C LEU A 123 -10.04 9.21 -6.65
N PHE A 124 -9.35 9.40 -5.52
CA PHE A 124 -9.98 9.46 -4.22
C PHE A 124 -10.97 10.63 -4.11
N ALA A 125 -10.62 11.81 -4.61
CA ALA A 125 -11.51 12.96 -4.66
C ALA A 125 -12.77 12.69 -5.51
N ARG A 126 -12.64 11.98 -6.64
CA ARG A 126 -13.80 11.54 -7.44
C ARG A 126 -14.70 10.58 -6.68
N LEU A 127 -14.10 9.62 -5.96
CA LEU A 127 -14.85 8.66 -5.14
C LEU A 127 -15.54 9.32 -3.93
N ASP A 128 -14.95 10.35 -3.32
CA ASP A 128 -15.61 11.11 -2.26
C ASP A 128 -16.96 11.69 -2.73
N VAL A 129 -17.01 12.14 -3.98
CA VAL A 129 -18.22 12.70 -4.59
C VAL A 129 -19.19 11.60 -5.05
N SER A 130 -18.71 10.58 -5.77
CA SER A 130 -19.58 9.59 -6.41
C SER A 130 -19.96 8.41 -5.51
N ALA A 131 -19.12 8.04 -4.55
CA ALA A 131 -19.27 6.85 -3.70
C ALA A 131 -18.59 7.03 -2.33
N PRO A 132 -19.08 7.94 -1.46
CA PRO A 132 -18.42 8.31 -0.21
C PRO A 132 -18.21 7.13 0.76
N GLU A 133 -19.08 6.13 0.76
CA GLU A 133 -18.90 4.92 1.57
C GLU A 133 -17.76 4.01 1.06
N LEU A 134 -17.47 4.05 -0.24
CA LEU A 134 -16.28 3.40 -0.79
C LEU A 134 -15.02 4.20 -0.45
N ALA A 135 -15.07 5.53 -0.57
CA ALA A 135 -13.98 6.40 -0.16
C ALA A 135 -13.62 6.19 1.32
N ARG A 136 -14.60 6.12 2.23
CA ARG A 136 -14.36 5.87 3.66
C ARG A 136 -13.63 4.55 3.93
N ARG A 137 -13.97 3.49 3.19
CA ARG A 137 -13.30 2.17 3.31
C ARG A 137 -11.84 2.18 2.85
N HIS A 138 -11.51 3.07 1.91
CA HIS A 138 -10.19 3.15 1.29
C HIS A 138 -9.36 4.38 1.70
N ALA A 139 -9.91 5.21 2.59
CA ALA A 139 -9.26 6.45 3.05
C ALA A 139 -7.83 6.20 3.56
N TRP A 140 -7.64 5.14 4.36
CA TRP A 140 -6.33 4.79 4.91
C TRP A 140 -5.25 4.57 3.85
N GLN A 141 -5.61 4.18 2.62
CA GLN A 141 -4.67 4.00 1.50
C GLN A 141 -4.41 5.31 0.76
N ALA A 142 -5.46 6.13 0.57
CA ALA A 142 -5.40 7.33 -0.24
C ALA A 142 -4.82 8.56 0.48
N LEU A 143 -5.04 8.65 1.81
CA LEU A 143 -4.70 9.84 2.60
C LEU A 143 -3.24 10.31 2.45
N PRO A 144 -2.21 9.44 2.41
CA PRO A 144 -0.84 9.88 2.14
C PRO A 144 -0.72 10.68 0.83
N ALA A 145 -1.32 10.19 -0.26
CA ALA A 145 -1.30 10.87 -1.54
C ALA A 145 -2.09 12.18 -1.52
N VAL A 146 -3.25 12.20 -0.84
CA VAL A 146 -4.09 13.41 -0.70
C VAL A 146 -3.35 14.52 0.05
N VAL A 147 -2.61 14.16 1.11
CA VAL A 147 -1.76 15.07 1.88
C VAL A 147 -0.58 15.56 1.03
N GLU A 148 0.08 14.67 0.29
CA GLU A 148 1.23 15.01 -0.55
C GLU A 148 0.88 16.03 -1.64
N VAL A 149 -0.31 15.94 -2.23
CA VAL A 149 -0.80 16.93 -3.20
C VAL A 149 -1.39 18.20 -2.56
N GLY A 150 -1.42 18.28 -1.23
CA GLY A 150 -1.86 19.45 -0.47
C GLY A 150 -3.37 19.64 -0.34
N ASN A 151 -4.18 18.60 -0.60
CA ASN A 151 -5.63 18.69 -0.42
C ASN A 151 -6.01 18.44 1.06
N PHE A 152 -5.62 19.37 1.93
CA PHE A 152 -5.78 19.23 3.39
C PHE A 152 -7.24 19.24 3.85
N ALA A 153 -8.15 19.88 3.09
CA ALA A 153 -9.58 19.85 3.40
C ALA A 153 -10.17 18.43 3.22
N LEU A 154 -9.81 17.74 2.14
CA LEU A 154 -10.22 16.35 1.93
C LEU A 154 -9.55 15.42 2.93
N ALA A 155 -8.26 15.64 3.23
CA ALA A 155 -7.55 14.85 4.23
C ALA A 155 -8.14 15.00 5.64
N GLU A 156 -8.51 16.21 6.06
CA GLU A 156 -9.16 16.49 7.36
C GLU A 156 -10.46 15.68 7.53
N ARG A 157 -11.26 15.57 6.46
CA ARG A 157 -12.54 14.85 6.49
C ARG A 157 -12.39 13.35 6.76
N TYR A 158 -11.25 12.77 6.38
CA TYR A 158 -11.05 11.31 6.39
C TYR A 158 -9.95 10.83 7.35
N ARG A 159 -9.10 11.72 7.87
CA ARG A 159 -8.03 11.33 8.79
C ARG A 159 -8.59 10.73 10.09
N CYS A 160 -7.74 9.98 10.79
CA CYS A 160 -8.03 9.53 12.15
C CYS A 160 -8.27 10.76 13.05
N PRO A 161 -9.40 10.84 13.76
CA PRO A 161 -9.68 11.98 14.65
C PRO A 161 -8.79 11.97 15.91
N ALA A 162 -8.33 10.80 16.34
CA ALA A 162 -7.48 10.62 17.52
C ALA A 162 -6.18 9.88 17.12
N PRO A 163 -5.20 10.57 16.51
CA PRO A 163 -4.00 9.93 15.95
C PRO A 163 -3.12 9.22 16.99
N LEU A 164 -3.28 9.52 18.28
CA LEU A 164 -2.56 8.85 19.38
C LEU A 164 -3.37 7.74 20.07
N ALA A 165 -4.59 7.43 19.61
CA ALA A 165 -5.46 6.46 20.28
C ALA A 165 -4.85 5.06 20.39
N HIS A 166 -3.96 4.68 19.46
CA HIS A 166 -3.32 3.36 19.44
C HIS A 166 -2.00 3.28 20.24
N LEU A 167 -1.55 4.39 20.83
CA LEU A 167 -0.26 4.47 21.51
C LEU A 167 -0.12 3.47 22.66
N GLU A 168 -1.15 3.32 23.50
CA GLU A 168 -1.15 2.39 24.62
C GLU A 168 -1.05 0.93 24.15
N THR A 169 -1.74 0.58 23.07
CA THR A 169 -1.67 -0.76 22.47
C THR A 169 -0.26 -1.05 21.95
N VAL A 170 0.36 -0.08 21.27
CA VAL A 170 1.74 -0.19 20.76
C VAL A 170 2.72 -0.39 21.92
N ASN A 171 2.57 0.36 23.02
CA ASN A 171 3.40 0.21 24.21
C ASN A 171 3.20 -1.14 24.92
N THR A 172 1.96 -1.64 24.96
CA THR A 172 1.67 -2.97 25.55
C THR A 172 2.31 -4.09 24.73
N LEU A 173 2.25 -3.99 23.40
CA LEU A 173 2.91 -4.96 22.50
C LEU A 173 4.43 -4.95 22.69
N ALA A 174 5.03 -3.80 22.98
CA ALA A 174 6.46 -3.69 23.21
C ALA A 174 6.99 -4.52 24.39
N ALA A 175 6.12 -4.90 25.33
CA ALA A 175 6.48 -5.78 26.44
C ALA A 175 6.63 -7.27 26.05
N SER A 176 6.07 -7.68 24.90
CA SER A 176 5.97 -9.10 24.52
C SER A 176 6.40 -9.41 23.10
N GLN A 177 6.55 -8.41 22.24
CA GLN A 177 6.88 -8.57 20.83
C GLN A 177 8.21 -7.88 20.51
N PRO A 178 9.12 -8.53 19.76
CA PRO A 178 10.33 -7.88 19.30
C PRO A 178 10.00 -6.76 18.30
N LEU A 179 10.71 -5.64 18.40
CA LEU A 179 10.57 -4.53 17.46
C LEU A 179 11.02 -4.94 16.05
N LEU A 180 12.12 -5.69 15.97
CA LEU A 180 12.62 -6.31 14.74
C LEU A 180 12.71 -7.82 15.00
N PRO A 181 11.72 -8.62 14.55
CA PRO A 181 11.73 -10.06 14.77
C PRO A 181 12.76 -10.76 13.88
N ALA A 182 13.02 -12.04 14.20
CA ALA A 182 13.80 -12.94 13.36
C ALA A 182 13.14 -13.20 11.99
N PRO A 183 13.87 -13.73 10.99
CA PRO A 183 13.34 -13.96 9.65
C PRO A 183 12.20 -14.98 9.69
N GLY A 184 11.23 -14.82 8.80
CA GLY A 184 10.02 -15.66 8.77
C GLY A 184 9.00 -15.39 9.89
N THR A 185 9.29 -14.48 10.83
CA THR A 185 8.33 -14.07 11.86
C THR A 185 7.65 -12.75 11.49
N ALA A 186 6.34 -12.65 11.72
CA ALA A 186 5.59 -11.43 11.42
C ALA A 186 6.04 -10.25 12.31
N PRO A 187 6.39 -9.08 11.74
CA PRO A 187 6.85 -7.90 12.48
C PRO A 187 5.70 -7.13 13.12
N ARG A 188 4.98 -7.78 14.06
CA ARG A 188 3.73 -7.27 14.64
C ARG A 188 3.90 -5.90 15.31
N LEU A 189 4.91 -5.74 16.16
CA LEU A 189 5.16 -4.47 16.86
C LEU A 189 5.52 -3.35 15.89
N ALA A 190 6.43 -3.61 14.95
CA ALA A 190 6.82 -2.62 13.95
C ALA A 190 5.66 -2.22 13.03
N ALA A 191 4.78 -3.16 12.67
CA ALA A 191 3.59 -2.86 11.88
C ALA A 191 2.63 -1.91 12.62
N GLU A 192 2.39 -2.14 13.92
CA GLU A 192 1.53 -1.24 14.70
C GLU A 192 2.18 0.12 14.97
N LEU A 193 3.51 0.15 15.18
CA LEU A 193 4.25 1.40 15.26
C LEU A 193 4.16 2.18 13.95
N MET A 194 4.29 1.51 12.80
CA MET A 194 4.17 2.14 11.48
C MET A 194 2.77 2.72 11.25
N ASN A 195 1.71 2.00 11.63
CA ASN A 195 0.34 2.50 11.55
C ASN A 195 0.13 3.75 12.41
N LEU A 196 0.58 3.71 13.67
CA LEU A 196 0.51 4.84 14.60
C LEU A 196 1.26 6.07 14.06
N VAL A 197 2.49 5.88 13.59
CA VAL A 197 3.29 6.97 13.01
C VAL A 197 2.62 7.51 11.75
N LYS A 198 2.06 6.66 10.89
CA LYS A 198 1.32 7.09 9.70
C LYS A 198 0.13 7.98 10.04
N ASP A 199 -0.68 7.62 11.03
CA ASP A 199 -1.81 8.43 11.46
C ASP A 199 -1.36 9.79 12.01
N VAL A 200 -0.30 9.81 12.84
CA VAL A 200 0.29 11.05 13.34
C VAL A 200 0.84 11.90 12.21
N ARG A 201 1.52 11.33 11.21
CA ARG A 201 2.05 12.05 10.06
C ARG A 201 0.95 12.71 9.23
N ILE A 202 -0.14 11.99 8.96
CA ILE A 202 -1.29 12.53 8.24
C ILE A 202 -1.88 13.71 9.02
N ALA A 203 -2.13 13.55 10.33
CA ALA A 203 -2.68 14.61 11.17
C ALA A 203 -1.75 15.83 11.25
N THR A 204 -0.44 15.61 11.44
CA THR A 204 0.59 16.65 11.50
C THR A 204 0.64 17.45 10.19
N ALA A 205 0.60 16.77 9.05
CA ALA A 205 0.63 17.43 7.75
C ALA A 205 -0.64 18.26 7.49
N VAL A 206 -1.80 17.77 7.92
CA VAL A 206 -3.05 18.53 7.84
C VAL A 206 -3.02 19.78 8.72
N LEU A 207 -2.56 19.66 9.98
CA LEU A 207 -2.38 20.79 10.89
C LEU A 207 -1.43 21.84 10.31
N ARG A 208 -0.27 21.42 9.78
CA ARG A 208 0.68 22.33 9.11
C ARG A 208 0.06 23.00 7.89
N GLY A 209 -0.67 22.24 7.07
CA GLY A 209 -1.40 22.75 5.91
C GLY A 209 -2.48 23.79 6.26
N GLN A 210 -3.01 23.74 7.48
CA GLN A 210 -3.97 24.70 8.04
C GLN A 210 -3.31 25.85 8.81
N GLY A 211 -1.97 25.93 8.84
CA GLY A 211 -1.22 26.96 9.55
C GLY A 211 -1.03 26.70 11.05
N GLN A 212 -1.38 25.52 11.55
CA GLN A 212 -1.29 25.10 12.95
C GLN A 212 0.04 24.36 13.23
N ALA A 213 1.16 25.03 12.97
CA ALA A 213 2.48 24.40 13.08
C ALA A 213 2.84 24.01 14.52
N ALA A 214 2.45 24.83 15.50
CA ALA A 214 2.74 24.56 16.92
C ALA A 214 2.00 23.32 17.41
N GLU A 215 0.73 23.14 17.03
CA GLU A 215 -0.06 21.96 17.34
C GLU A 215 0.50 20.71 16.65
N ALA A 216 0.96 20.85 15.41
CA ALA A 216 1.60 19.77 14.68
C ALA A 216 2.90 19.29 15.37
N ASP A 217 3.74 20.23 15.81
CA ASP A 217 4.99 19.90 16.51
C ASP A 217 4.72 19.30 17.90
N ALA A 218 3.71 19.83 18.61
CA ALA A 218 3.25 19.27 19.88
C ALA A 218 2.74 17.82 19.72
N LEU A 219 2.04 17.52 18.62
CA LEU A 219 1.57 16.17 18.32
C LEU A 219 2.73 15.20 18.08
N CYS A 220 3.74 15.60 17.29
CA CYS A 220 4.94 14.79 17.09
C CYS A 220 5.69 14.57 18.41
N ALA A 221 5.85 15.62 19.23
CA ALA A 221 6.50 15.52 20.53
C ALA A 221 5.74 14.57 21.48
N ALA A 222 4.40 14.65 21.49
CA ALA A 222 3.55 13.79 22.30
C ALA A 222 3.66 12.32 21.90
N LEU A 223 3.70 12.02 20.59
CA LEU A 223 3.97 10.66 20.10
C LEU A 223 5.29 10.14 20.68
N LEU A 224 6.38 10.88 20.50
CA LEU A 224 7.71 10.43 20.90
C LEU A 224 7.81 10.28 22.42
N ALA A 225 7.36 11.27 23.18
CA ALA A 225 7.36 11.22 24.65
C ALA A 225 6.52 10.06 25.20
N GLY A 226 5.46 9.69 24.48
CA GLY A 226 4.55 8.61 24.86
C GLY A 226 5.04 7.19 24.58
N LEU A 227 6.08 7.00 23.75
CA LEU A 227 6.59 5.66 23.40
C LEU A 227 7.45 5.06 24.52
N ALA A 228 7.16 3.80 24.85
CA ALA A 228 7.68 3.11 26.04
C ALA A 228 9.21 2.96 26.10
N ASN A 229 9.90 2.88 24.96
CA ASN A 229 11.34 2.67 24.93
C ASN A 229 12.07 3.47 23.84
N ASP A 230 13.37 3.66 24.03
CA ASP A 230 14.24 4.47 23.18
C ASP A 230 14.37 3.94 21.74
N ALA A 231 14.32 2.62 21.58
CA ALA A 231 14.39 1.98 20.26
C ALA A 231 13.16 2.32 19.42
N MET A 232 11.96 2.26 20.00
CA MET A 232 10.72 2.67 19.35
C MET A 232 10.72 4.16 19.04
N ARG A 233 11.17 5.02 19.98
CA ARG A 233 11.30 6.47 19.74
C ARG A 233 12.22 6.78 18.57
N THR A 234 13.40 6.15 18.53
CA THR A 234 14.38 6.34 17.46
C THR A 234 13.81 5.93 16.11
N LEU A 235 13.13 4.78 16.06
CA LEU A 235 12.57 4.28 14.81
C LEU A 235 11.35 5.08 14.36
N ALA A 236 10.50 5.51 15.29
CA ALA A 236 9.38 6.41 15.02
C ALA A 236 9.84 7.77 14.49
N GLN A 237 10.90 8.36 15.07
CA GLN A 237 11.49 9.60 14.57
C GLN A 237 11.97 9.44 13.13
N ARG A 238 12.71 8.36 12.82
CA ARG A 238 13.15 8.09 11.44
C ARG A 238 11.98 7.94 10.48
N GLU A 239 10.90 7.30 10.91
CA GLU A 239 9.69 7.14 10.08
C GLU A 239 8.91 8.46 9.90
N LEU A 240 8.94 9.35 10.89
CA LEU A 240 8.41 10.73 10.80
C LEU A 240 9.19 11.55 9.76
N ASP A 241 10.52 11.44 9.78
CA ASP A 241 11.42 12.19 8.89
C ASP A 241 11.47 11.60 7.47
N ALA A 242 11.51 10.27 7.38
CA ALA A 242 11.68 9.51 6.14
C ALA A 242 10.70 8.32 6.11
N PRO A 243 9.56 8.48 5.43
CA PRO A 243 8.52 7.45 5.30
C PRO A 243 9.08 6.13 4.74
N GLY A 244 8.73 4.99 5.36
CA GLY A 244 9.23 3.67 4.96
C GLY A 244 10.53 3.24 5.64
N SER A 245 11.10 4.08 6.53
CA SER A 245 12.29 3.74 7.32
C SER A 245 12.10 2.51 8.21
N ILE A 246 10.89 2.27 8.75
CA ILE A 246 10.58 1.05 9.50
C ILE A 246 10.71 -0.18 8.61
N THR A 247 10.10 -0.16 7.42
CA THR A 247 10.17 -1.27 6.46
C THR A 247 11.62 -1.53 6.03
N ALA A 248 12.38 -0.48 5.73
CA ALA A 248 13.79 -0.60 5.39
C ALA A 248 14.62 -1.24 6.51
N ALA A 249 14.34 -0.90 7.79
CA ALA A 249 15.02 -1.50 8.94
C ALA A 249 14.70 -3.00 9.08
N ILE A 250 13.45 -3.41 8.86
CA ILE A 250 13.04 -4.82 8.88
C ILE A 250 13.74 -5.60 7.77
N VAL A 251 13.70 -5.10 6.53
CA VAL A 251 14.34 -5.77 5.38
C VAL A 251 15.84 -5.90 5.59
N LYS A 252 16.50 -4.82 6.05
CA LYS A 252 17.93 -4.85 6.34
C LYS A 252 18.28 -5.92 7.38
N ARG A 253 17.51 -6.01 8.47
CA ARG A 253 17.73 -7.03 9.51
C ARG A 253 17.61 -8.45 8.96
N GLN A 254 16.61 -8.70 8.12
CA GLN A 254 16.41 -10.01 7.50
C GLN A 254 17.60 -10.39 6.61
N MET A 255 18.09 -9.46 5.79
CA MET A 255 19.25 -9.68 4.93
C MET A 255 20.54 -9.92 5.72
N ASP A 256 20.78 -9.16 6.79
CA ASP A 256 21.97 -9.30 7.62
C ASP A 256 22.01 -10.67 8.33
N GLU A 257 20.86 -11.22 8.70
CA GLU A 257 20.75 -12.56 9.33
C GLU A 257 20.87 -13.70 8.31
N GLU A 258 20.34 -13.53 7.09
CA GLU A 258 20.52 -14.49 5.99
C GLU A 258 21.98 -14.58 5.51
N GLN A 259 22.76 -13.51 5.61
CA GLN A 259 24.19 -13.51 5.28
C GLN A 259 25.09 -14.12 6.38
N GLN A 260 24.56 -14.28 7.59
CA GLN A 260 25.28 -14.84 8.74
C GLN A 260 24.94 -16.31 9.01
N ALA A 261 23.93 -16.86 8.32
CA ALA A 261 23.50 -18.26 8.37
C ALA A 261 24.17 -19.11 7.29
#